data_AF-A0A359F462-F1
#
_entry.id   AF-A0A359F462-F1
#
_cell.length_a   1.000
_cell.length_b   1.000
_cell.length_c   1.000
_cell.angle_alpha   90.00
_cell.angle_beta   90.00
_cell.angle_gamma   90.00
#
_symmetry.space_group_name_H-M   'P 1'
#
loop_
_entity.id
_entity.type
_entity.pdbx_description
1 polymer ?
#
loop_
_entity_poly.entity_id
_entity_poly.type
_entity_poly.pdbx_seq_one_letter_code
_entity_poly.pdbx_strand_id
1 'polypeptide(L)'
;MFLRAIAQGWIELMETVPQRLGEAEAAHRQLQSELQLADNELQTLPPAPQIVATDSPPDTTEERALLADAYRRLEDCEHRAELHRQSVAAISDFQARVARLDEHDRDLRFTLGERQLRLSDAEFRKTEAANRARALGEIEERNRPTEAEPSSGFGALRNRSNPASSIEALEWYLLARIAQLRNVSFVGSVPLVIDDALIDWHLEEILEVLDRLVRISDVVQVIYLTESAPLLKWANELGASKVAAIELQPAE
;
A
#
# COMPACT_ATOMS: atom_id res chain seq x y z
N MET A 1 -32.46 9.55 6.82
CA MET A 1 -33.33 8.55 6.16
C MET A 1 -32.60 7.72 5.11
N PHE A 2 -31.83 8.34 4.21
CA PHE A 2 -31.16 7.66 3.08
C PHE A 2 -30.22 6.50 3.47
N LEU A 3 -29.38 6.70 4.49
CA LEU A 3 -28.43 5.68 4.96
C LEU A 3 -29.10 4.42 5.55
N ARG A 4 -30.28 4.56 6.16
CA ARG A 4 -31.03 3.42 6.71
C ARG A 4 -31.63 2.56 5.61
N ALA A 5 -32.14 3.19 4.54
CA ALA A 5 -32.68 2.47 3.39
C ALA A 5 -31.59 1.70 2.62
N ILE A 6 -30.39 2.29 2.47
CA ILE A 6 -29.25 1.61 1.84
C ILE A 6 -28.79 0.42 2.69
N ALA A 7 -28.64 0.60 4.01
CA ALA A 7 -28.23 -0.47 4.91
C ALA A 7 -29.23 -1.63 4.93
N GLN A 8 -30.53 -1.33 4.88
CA GLN A 8 -31.59 -2.33 4.89
C GLN A 8 -31.66 -3.10 3.56
N GLY A 9 -31.51 -2.41 2.42
CA GLY A 9 -31.38 -3.07 1.11
C GLY A 9 -30.12 -3.92 0.98
N TRP A 10 -29.02 -3.52 1.63
CA TRP A 10 -27.79 -4.33 1.69
C TRP A 10 -27.96 -5.62 2.50
N ILE A 11 -28.70 -5.56 3.61
CA ILE A 11 -29.00 -6.73 4.45
C ILE A 11 -29.91 -7.71 3.71
N GLU A 12 -30.99 -7.24 3.09
CA GLU A 12 -31.87 -8.09 2.27
C GLU A 12 -31.13 -8.72 1.07
N LEU A 13 -30.20 -7.99 0.46
CA LEU A 13 -29.34 -8.53 -0.59
C LEU A 13 -28.40 -9.62 -0.03
N MET A 14 -27.77 -9.38 1.11
CA MET A 14 -26.84 -10.34 1.73
C MET A 14 -27.53 -11.60 2.27
N GLU A 15 -28.81 -11.52 2.68
CA GLU A 15 -29.58 -12.70 3.08
C GLU A 15 -29.99 -13.58 1.88
N THR A 16 -30.22 -12.96 0.72
CA THR A 16 -30.67 -13.67 -0.49
C THR A 16 -29.53 -14.14 -1.39
N VAL A 17 -28.35 -13.52 -1.31
CA VAL A 17 -27.16 -13.89 -2.09
C VAL A 17 -26.74 -15.36 -1.92
N PRO A 18 -26.67 -15.95 -0.70
CA PRO A 18 -26.28 -17.35 -0.54
C PRO A 18 -27.25 -18.31 -1.23
N GLN A 19 -28.56 -18.02 -1.15
CA GLN A 19 -29.58 -18.83 -1.79
C GLN A 19 -29.50 -18.71 -3.32
N ARG A 20 -29.36 -17.49 -3.85
CA ARG A 20 -29.20 -17.24 -5.29
C ARG A 20 -27.90 -17.81 -5.84
N LEU A 21 -26.82 -17.80 -5.07
CA LEU A 21 -25.55 -18.43 -5.42
C LEU A 21 -25.71 -19.95 -5.47
N GLY A 22 -26.35 -20.56 -4.47
CA GLY A 22 -26.63 -21.99 -4.46
C GLY A 22 -27.52 -22.44 -5.63
N GLU A 23 -28.55 -21.66 -5.98
CA GLU A 23 -29.40 -21.90 -7.15
C GLU A 23 -28.61 -21.77 -8.46
N ALA A 24 -27.75 -20.76 -8.58
CA ALA A 24 -26.89 -20.57 -9.75
C ALA A 24 -25.85 -21.68 -9.91
N GLU A 25 -25.23 -22.13 -8.82
CA GLU A 25 -24.28 -23.25 -8.82
C GLU A 25 -24.94 -24.59 -9.15
N ALA A 26 -26.18 -24.80 -8.70
CA ALA A 26 -26.97 -25.96 -9.07
C ALA A 26 -27.33 -25.95 -10.56
N ALA A 27 -27.78 -24.81 -11.09
CA ALA A 27 -28.06 -24.63 -12.51
C ALA A 27 -26.79 -24.80 -13.37
N HIS A 28 -25.64 -24.30 -12.91
CA HIS A 28 -24.36 -24.47 -13.60
C HIS A 28 -23.94 -25.94 -13.68
N ARG A 29 -24.05 -26.69 -12.57
CA ARG A 29 -23.77 -28.13 -12.56
C ARG A 29 -24.71 -28.91 -13.49
N GLN A 30 -25.98 -28.54 -13.53
CA GLN A 30 -26.94 -29.16 -14.44
C GLN A 30 -26.56 -28.89 -15.90
N LEU A 31 -26.28 -27.64 -16.27
CA LEU A 31 -25.85 -27.28 -17.64
C LEU A 31 -24.55 -27.99 -18.04
N GLN A 32 -23.59 -28.13 -17.12
CA GLN A 32 -22.36 -28.91 -17.38
C GLN A 32 -22.67 -30.38 -17.67
N SER A 33 -23.60 -30.99 -16.93
CA SER A 33 -24.00 -32.38 -17.16
C SER A 33 -24.73 -32.57 -18.49
N GLU A 34 -25.57 -31.62 -18.88
CA GLU A 34 -26.26 -31.61 -20.18
C GLU A 34 -25.27 -31.44 -21.35
N LEU A 35 -24.27 -30.57 -21.20
CA LEU A 35 -23.19 -30.41 -22.17
C LEU A 35 -22.35 -31.68 -22.33
N GLN A 36 -22.01 -32.36 -21.22
CA GLN A 36 -21.29 -33.64 -21.28
C GLN A 36 -22.10 -34.74 -21.96
N LEU A 37 -23.41 -34.80 -21.72
CA LEU A 37 -24.30 -35.74 -22.42
C LEU A 37 -24.35 -35.43 -23.91
N ALA A 38 -24.51 -34.16 -24.29
CA ALA A 38 -24.53 -33.74 -25.69
C ALA A 38 -23.19 -34.02 -26.41
N ASP A 39 -22.05 -33.84 -25.73
CA ASP A 39 -20.72 -34.14 -26.28
C ASP A 39 -20.53 -35.65 -26.50
N ASN A 40 -20.99 -36.48 -25.56
CA ASN A 40 -21.02 -37.93 -25.73
C ASN A 40 -21.96 -38.38 -26.86
N GLU A 41 -23.12 -37.74 -27.03
CA GLU A 41 -24.02 -38.00 -28.15
C GLU A 41 -23.36 -37.61 -29.48
N LEU A 42 -22.67 -36.47 -29.55
CA LEU A 42 -21.90 -36.05 -30.73
C LEU A 42 -20.80 -37.04 -31.10
N GLN A 43 -20.10 -37.62 -30.12
CA GLN A 43 -19.05 -38.62 -30.35
C GLN A 43 -19.61 -39.99 -30.82
N THR A 44 -20.87 -40.30 -30.51
CA THR A 44 -21.52 -41.56 -30.89
C THR A 44 -22.32 -41.46 -32.19
N LEU A 45 -22.52 -40.26 -32.73
CA LEU A 45 -23.09 -40.06 -34.05
C LEU A 45 -22.16 -40.65 -35.13
N PRO A 46 -22.69 -41.41 -36.11
CA PRO A 46 -21.91 -41.85 -37.24
C PRO A 46 -21.32 -40.64 -37.97
N PRO A 47 -20.11 -40.76 -38.56
CA PRO A 47 -19.49 -39.65 -39.30
C PRO A 47 -20.49 -39.14 -40.34
N ALA A 48 -20.61 -37.82 -40.43
CA ALA A 48 -21.56 -37.16 -41.32
C ALA A 48 -21.49 -37.82 -42.71
N PRO A 49 -22.63 -38.20 -43.31
CA PRO A 49 -22.62 -38.76 -44.66
C PRO A 49 -21.88 -37.76 -45.54
N GLN A 50 -20.88 -38.23 -46.28
CA GLN A 50 -20.18 -37.42 -47.26
C GLN A 50 -21.21 -36.97 -48.29
N ILE A 51 -21.73 -35.75 -48.13
CA ILE A 51 -22.58 -35.11 -49.14
C ILE A 51 -21.64 -34.82 -50.30
N VAL A 52 -21.57 -35.73 -51.25
CA VAL A 52 -20.99 -35.47 -52.56
C VAL A 52 -21.84 -34.34 -53.13
N ALA A 53 -21.26 -33.15 -53.23
CA ALA A 53 -21.89 -32.00 -53.87
C ALA A 53 -22.10 -32.35 -55.35
N THR A 54 -23.24 -32.95 -55.66
CA THR A 54 -23.71 -33.03 -57.04
C THR A 54 -24.22 -31.64 -57.37
N ASP A 55 -23.55 -30.94 -58.28
CA ASP A 55 -23.97 -29.66 -58.89
C ASP A 55 -25.30 -29.77 -59.69
N SER A 56 -26.03 -30.88 -59.55
CA SER A 56 -27.35 -31.05 -60.14
C SER A 56 -28.40 -30.28 -59.32
N PRO A 57 -29.19 -29.40 -59.93
CA PRO A 57 -30.31 -28.74 -59.26
C PRO A 57 -31.31 -29.81 -58.75
N PRO A 58 -31.95 -29.59 -57.59
CA PRO A 58 -32.89 -30.55 -57.01
C PRO A 58 -34.06 -30.78 -57.97
N ASP A 59 -34.14 -32.00 -58.47
CA ASP A 59 -35.02 -32.41 -59.57
C ASP A 59 -36.42 -32.78 -59.04
N THR A 60 -36.55 -32.99 -57.73
CA THR A 60 -37.80 -33.37 -57.05
C THR A 60 -38.29 -32.35 -56.03
N THR A 61 -39.61 -32.27 -55.81
CA THR A 61 -40.24 -31.41 -54.79
C THR A 61 -39.81 -31.78 -53.37
N GLU A 62 -39.54 -33.07 -53.11
CA GLU A 62 -39.06 -33.59 -51.82
C GLU A 62 -37.63 -33.11 -51.51
N GLU A 63 -36.71 -33.15 -52.49
CA GLU A 63 -35.36 -32.61 -52.33
C GLU A 63 -35.35 -31.10 -52.06
N ARG A 64 -36.24 -30.34 -52.71
CA ARG A 64 -36.40 -28.90 -52.44
C ARG A 64 -36.93 -28.62 -51.03
N ALA A 65 -37.84 -29.45 -50.53
CA ALA A 65 -38.36 -29.34 -49.16
C ALA A 65 -37.29 -29.69 -48.11
N LEU A 66 -36.49 -30.73 -48.36
CA LEU A 66 -35.37 -31.11 -47.49
C LEU A 66 -34.28 -30.04 -47.45
N LEU A 67 -33.93 -29.44 -48.59
CA LEU A 67 -32.98 -28.32 -48.65
C LEU A 67 -33.50 -27.10 -47.88
N ALA A 68 -34.79 -26.76 -48.02
CA ALA A 68 -35.39 -25.65 -47.28
C ALA A 68 -35.46 -25.90 -45.75
N ASP A 69 -35.58 -27.15 -45.32
CA ASP A 69 -35.47 -27.52 -43.90
C ASP A 69 -34.02 -27.46 -43.41
N ALA A 70 -33.07 -27.92 -44.22
CA ALA A 70 -31.64 -27.85 -43.91
C ALA A 70 -31.14 -26.40 -43.77
N TYR A 71 -31.56 -25.50 -44.67
CA TYR A 71 -31.24 -24.07 -44.57
C TYR A 71 -31.82 -23.43 -43.30
N ARG A 72 -33.06 -23.73 -42.93
CA ARG A 72 -33.65 -23.25 -41.67
C ARG A 72 -32.88 -23.73 -40.45
N ARG A 73 -32.49 -25.01 -40.42
CA ARG A 73 -31.66 -25.55 -39.33
C ARG A 73 -30.28 -24.89 -39.27
N LEU A 74 -29.69 -24.54 -40.42
CA LEU A 74 -28.43 -23.82 -40.48
C LEU A 74 -28.58 -22.40 -39.90
N GLU A 75 -29.61 -21.66 -40.31
CA GLU A 75 -29.92 -20.33 -39.77
C GLU A 75 -30.14 -20.37 -38.25
N ASP A 76 -30.89 -21.36 -37.74
CA ASP A 76 -31.10 -21.56 -36.30
C ASP A 76 -29.79 -21.88 -35.56
N CYS A 77 -28.89 -22.67 -36.17
CA CYS A 77 -27.57 -22.97 -35.61
C CYS A 77 -26.67 -21.72 -35.58
N GLU A 78 -26.63 -20.95 -36.66
CA GLU A 78 -25.87 -19.70 -36.75
C GLU A 78 -26.38 -18.67 -35.74
N HIS A 79 -27.70 -18.54 -35.61
CA HIS A 79 -28.31 -17.65 -34.63
C HIS A 79 -27.95 -18.05 -33.19
N ARG A 80 -28.02 -19.35 -32.85
CA ARG A 80 -27.61 -19.85 -31.53
C ARG A 80 -26.12 -19.65 -31.27
N ALA A 81 -25.27 -19.85 -32.28
CA ALA A 81 -23.83 -19.61 -32.16
C ALA A 81 -23.50 -18.13 -31.91
N GLU A 82 -24.23 -17.23 -32.56
CA GLU A 82 -24.08 -15.78 -32.35
C GLU A 82 -24.55 -15.37 -30.94
N LEU A 83 -25.70 -15.85 -30.47
CA LEU A 83 -26.16 -15.63 -29.10
C LEU A 83 -25.16 -16.16 -28.06
N HIS A 84 -24.58 -17.33 -28.29
CA HIS A 84 -23.54 -17.88 -27.42
C HIS A 84 -22.30 -16.99 -27.39
N ARG A 85 -21.83 -16.53 -28.55
CA ARG A 85 -20.69 -15.61 -28.67
C ARG A 85 -20.94 -14.31 -27.91
N GLN A 86 -22.13 -13.73 -28.03
CA GLN A 86 -22.54 -12.53 -27.28
C GLN A 86 -22.57 -12.79 -25.77
N SER A 87 -23.08 -13.95 -25.36
CA SER A 87 -23.13 -14.34 -23.94
C SER A 87 -21.74 -14.51 -23.35
N VAL A 88 -20.81 -15.14 -24.09
CA VAL A 88 -19.40 -15.30 -23.68
C VAL A 88 -18.72 -13.93 -23.55
N ALA A 89 -18.94 -13.01 -24.49
CA ALA A 89 -18.42 -11.65 -24.41
C ALA A 89 -18.95 -10.92 -23.16
N ALA A 90 -20.25 -10.99 -22.89
CA ALA A 90 -20.86 -10.38 -21.71
C ALA A 90 -20.33 -10.97 -20.38
N ILE A 91 -20.10 -12.28 -20.33
CA ILE A 91 -19.48 -12.95 -19.17
C ILE A 91 -18.05 -12.45 -18.96
N SER A 92 -17.27 -12.34 -20.05
CA SER A 92 -15.90 -11.83 -19.99
C SER A 92 -15.84 -10.39 -19.47
N ASP A 93 -16.72 -9.52 -19.97
CA ASP A 93 -16.84 -8.13 -19.49
C ASP A 93 -17.22 -8.05 -18.01
N PHE A 94 -18.15 -8.91 -17.57
CA PHE A 94 -18.55 -9.00 -16.18
C PHE A 94 -17.38 -9.45 -15.29
N GLN A 95 -16.66 -10.50 -15.69
CA GLN A 95 -15.47 -10.98 -14.98
C GLN A 95 -14.37 -9.91 -14.90
N ALA A 96 -14.13 -9.17 -15.98
CA ALA A 96 -13.20 -8.04 -15.97
C ALA A 96 -13.63 -6.93 -15.00
N ARG A 97 -14.93 -6.68 -14.87
CA ARG A 97 -15.46 -5.72 -13.88
C ARG A 97 -15.30 -6.20 -12.44
N VAL A 98 -15.54 -7.48 -12.18
CA VAL A 98 -15.30 -8.08 -10.85
C VAL A 98 -13.82 -7.98 -10.47
N ALA A 99 -12.90 -8.32 -11.38
CA ALA A 99 -11.47 -8.22 -11.12
C ALA A 99 -11.03 -6.79 -10.77
N ARG A 100 -11.57 -5.77 -11.47
CA ARG A 100 -11.32 -4.35 -11.15
C ARG A 100 -11.87 -3.95 -9.78
N LEU A 101 -13.05 -4.46 -9.40
CA LEU A 101 -13.63 -4.19 -8.08
C LEU A 101 -12.80 -4.85 -6.97
N ASP A 102 -12.31 -6.06 -7.18
CA ASP A 102 -11.45 -6.77 -6.22
C ASP A 102 -10.10 -6.09 -6.05
N GLU A 103 -9.55 -5.53 -7.13
CA GLU A 103 -8.34 -4.69 -7.06
C GLU A 103 -8.60 -3.42 -6.24
N HIS A 104 -9.71 -2.74 -6.50
CA HIS A 104 -10.07 -1.54 -5.75
C HIS A 104 -10.34 -1.82 -4.26
N ASP A 105 -11.00 -2.93 -3.93
CA ASP A 105 -11.22 -3.37 -2.55
C ASP A 105 -9.89 -3.68 -1.83
N ARG A 106 -8.93 -4.31 -2.53
CA ARG A 106 -7.58 -4.54 -1.98
C ARG A 106 -6.85 -3.22 -1.71
N ASP A 107 -6.90 -2.25 -2.62
CA ASP A 107 -6.29 -0.93 -2.44
C ASP A 107 -6.93 -0.16 -1.27
N LEU A 108 -8.26 -0.23 -1.15
CA LEU A 108 -8.98 0.40 -0.04
C LEU A 108 -8.61 -0.24 1.31
N ARG A 109 -8.51 -1.57 1.38
CA ARG A 109 -8.06 -2.26 2.60
C ARG A 109 -6.63 -1.89 2.96
N PHE A 110 -5.75 -1.80 1.97
CA PHE A 110 -4.37 -1.39 2.19
C PHE A 110 -4.28 0.04 2.74
N THR A 111 -4.94 1.00 2.08
CA THR A 111 -4.97 2.40 2.52
C THR A 111 -5.64 2.59 3.88
N LEU A 112 -6.67 1.81 4.19
CA LEU A 112 -7.29 1.81 5.52
C LEU A 112 -6.30 1.30 6.57
N GLY A 113 -5.59 0.19 6.30
CA GLY A 113 -4.55 -0.34 7.19
C GLY A 113 -3.43 0.66 7.46
N GLU A 114 -2.97 1.37 6.43
CA GLU A 114 -1.96 2.42 6.56
C GLU A 114 -2.46 3.58 7.45
N ARG A 115 -3.70 4.04 7.24
CA ARG A 115 -4.31 5.10 8.06
C ARG A 115 -4.50 4.65 9.51
N GLN A 116 -4.91 3.41 9.72
CA GLN A 116 -5.08 2.82 11.05
C GLN A 116 -3.75 2.82 11.82
N LEU A 117 -2.66 2.43 11.14
CA LEU A 117 -1.32 2.44 11.73
C LEU A 117 -0.88 3.86 12.11
N ARG A 118 -1.07 4.83 11.20
CA ARG A 118 -0.75 6.25 11.48
C ARG A 118 -1.55 6.82 12.65
N LEU A 119 -2.83 6.44 12.78
CA LEU A 119 -3.67 6.83 13.92
C LEU A 119 -3.13 6.22 15.22
N SER A 120 -2.80 4.93 15.22
CA SER A 120 -2.23 4.25 16.39
C SER A 120 -0.91 4.90 16.83
N ASP A 121 -0.03 5.23 15.88
CA ASP A 121 1.22 5.94 16.16
C ASP A 121 0.98 7.34 16.72
N ALA A 122 0.01 8.08 16.18
CA ALA A 122 -0.35 9.41 16.68
C ALA A 122 -0.94 9.34 18.09
N GLU A 123 -1.78 8.34 18.37
CA GLU A 123 -2.31 8.07 19.71
C GLU A 123 -1.20 7.73 20.69
N PHE A 124 -0.25 6.87 20.29
CA PHE A 124 0.92 6.56 21.09
C PHE A 124 1.77 7.80 21.40
N ARG A 125 2.04 8.64 20.41
CA ARG A 125 2.76 9.91 20.61
C ARG A 125 2.02 10.87 21.54
N LYS A 126 0.68 10.90 21.44
CA LYS A 126 -0.16 11.73 22.31
C LYS A 126 -0.10 11.25 23.76
N THR A 127 -0.20 9.94 24.00
CA THR A 127 -0.10 9.38 25.37
C THR A 127 1.29 9.58 25.95
N GLU A 128 2.34 9.40 25.14
CA GLU A 128 3.71 9.63 25.54
C GLU A 128 3.96 11.11 25.90
N ALA A 129 3.48 12.05 25.08
CA ALA A 129 3.55 13.48 25.36
C ALA A 129 2.77 13.86 26.63
N ALA A 130 1.58 13.29 26.84
CA ALA A 130 0.81 13.50 28.06
C ALA A 130 1.53 12.98 29.31
N ASN A 131 2.17 11.81 29.22
CA ASN A 131 2.97 11.25 30.32
C ASN A 131 4.19 12.13 30.62
N ARG A 132 4.90 12.61 29.58
CA ARG A 132 6.02 13.54 29.75
C ARG A 132 5.58 14.87 30.40
N ALA A 133 4.45 15.42 29.97
CA ALA A 133 3.90 16.64 30.56
C ALA A 133 3.53 16.45 32.05
N ARG A 134 2.97 15.29 32.41
CA ARG A 134 2.69 14.94 33.81
C ARG A 134 3.99 14.84 34.63
N ALA A 135 5.00 14.14 34.11
CA ALA A 135 6.28 14.00 34.79
C ALA A 135 6.99 15.36 35.02
N LEU A 136 6.94 16.26 34.04
CA LEU A 136 7.46 17.63 34.19
C LEU A 136 6.67 18.42 35.24
N GLY A 137 5.34 18.32 35.26
CA GLY A 137 4.51 18.94 36.30
C GLY A 137 4.84 18.45 37.71
N GLU A 138 5.07 17.14 37.88
CA GLU A 138 5.50 16.56 39.17
C GLU A 138 6.89 17.06 39.61
N ILE A 139 7.82 17.23 38.66
CA ILE A 139 9.16 17.79 38.93
C ILE A 139 9.06 19.27 39.31
N GLU A 140 8.22 20.04 38.61
CA GLU A 140 8.00 21.47 38.88
C GLU A 140 7.34 21.69 40.26
N GLU A 141 6.37 20.84 40.62
CA GLU A 141 5.71 20.88 41.93
C GLU A 141 6.70 20.50 43.06
N ARG A 142 7.60 19.56 42.80
CA ARG A 142 8.68 19.17 43.72
C ARG A 142 9.78 20.23 43.86
N ASN A 143 10.06 20.98 42.79
CA ASN A 143 11.05 22.06 42.77
C ASN A 143 10.46 23.43 43.12
N ARG A 144 9.17 23.51 43.50
CA ARG A 144 8.53 24.76 43.91
C ARG A 144 9.33 25.38 45.07
N PRO A 145 10.02 26.51 44.86
CA PRO A 145 10.81 27.12 45.91
C PRO A 145 9.88 27.62 47.01
N THR A 146 10.09 27.18 48.25
CA THR A 146 9.56 27.89 49.42
C THR A 146 10.14 29.30 49.36
N GLU A 147 9.27 30.30 49.32
CA GLU A 147 9.57 31.71 49.06
C GLU A 147 10.81 32.19 49.83
N ALA A 148 11.86 32.53 49.09
CA ALA A 148 12.98 33.34 49.56
C ALA A 148 13.20 34.47 48.53
N GLU A 149 13.40 35.66 49.07
CA GLU A 149 13.13 36.99 48.51
C GLU A 149 13.81 37.36 47.17
N PRO A 150 13.24 38.36 46.44
CA PRO A 150 13.68 38.71 45.10
C PRO A 150 14.89 39.67 45.15
N SER A 151 16.05 39.20 44.69
CA SER A 151 17.11 40.11 44.25
C SER A 151 17.03 40.31 42.74
N SER A 152 16.92 41.59 42.38
CA SER A 152 16.84 42.18 41.04
C SER A 152 17.76 41.50 40.01
N GLY A 153 17.18 41.04 38.89
CA GLY A 153 17.90 40.34 37.83
C GLY A 153 17.43 40.72 36.43
N PHE A 154 17.89 41.88 35.94
CA PHE A 154 17.70 42.33 34.55
C PHE A 154 18.65 41.60 33.55
N GLY A 155 18.87 40.29 33.74
CA GLY A 155 19.83 39.49 32.95
C GLY A 155 19.36 38.07 32.61
N ALA A 156 18.11 37.72 32.87
CA ALA A 156 17.61 36.35 32.83
C ALA A 156 17.09 35.86 31.46
N LEU A 157 17.83 36.14 30.38
CA LEU A 157 17.49 35.58 29.05
C LEU A 157 18.66 34.93 28.30
N ARG A 158 19.83 34.77 28.92
CA ARG A 158 20.99 34.21 28.18
C ARG A 158 21.72 33.02 28.79
N ASN A 159 21.36 32.55 29.97
CA ASN A 159 22.02 31.33 30.46
C ASN A 159 21.24 30.63 31.58
N ARG A 160 20.40 29.65 31.21
CA ARG A 160 19.95 28.57 32.10
C ARG A 160 19.26 27.45 31.31
N SER A 161 20.04 26.63 30.62
CA SER A 161 19.64 25.26 30.31
C SER A 161 20.88 24.38 30.36
N ASN A 162 20.80 23.31 31.13
CA ASN A 162 21.86 22.34 31.34
C ASN A 162 22.37 21.84 29.96
N PRO A 163 23.68 21.93 29.64
CA PRO A 163 24.19 21.47 28.34
C PRO A 163 23.85 20.00 28.10
N ALA A 164 23.87 19.17 29.15
CA ALA A 164 23.48 17.77 29.11
C ALA A 164 22.03 17.56 28.63
N SER A 165 21.07 18.38 29.06
CA SER A 165 19.66 18.25 28.61
C SER A 165 19.46 18.70 27.17
N SER A 166 20.35 19.56 26.67
CA SER A 166 20.28 20.07 25.29
C SER A 166 20.87 19.07 24.30
N ILE A 167 21.95 18.36 24.69
CA ILE A 167 22.52 17.24 23.93
C ILE A 167 21.54 16.07 23.89
N GLU A 168 20.96 15.69 25.03
CA GLU A 168 19.96 14.62 25.10
C GLU A 168 18.75 14.92 24.21
N ALA A 169 18.28 16.18 24.17
CA ALA A 169 17.19 16.59 23.28
C ALA A 169 17.57 16.49 21.78
N LEU A 170 18.80 16.86 21.43
CA LEU A 170 19.35 16.71 20.08
C LEU A 170 19.42 15.23 19.67
N GLU A 171 19.88 14.36 20.56
CA GLU A 171 19.93 12.92 20.32
C GLU A 171 18.54 12.34 20.06
N TRP A 172 17.56 12.67 20.90
CA TRP A 172 16.17 12.25 20.71
C TRP A 172 15.59 12.73 19.39
N TYR A 173 15.90 13.96 18.99
CA TYR A 173 15.47 14.50 17.71
C TYR A 173 16.06 13.72 16.53
N LEU A 174 17.36 13.44 16.55
CA LEU A 174 18.05 12.69 15.50
C LEU A 174 17.51 11.26 15.41
N LEU A 175 17.32 10.58 16.55
CA LEU A 175 16.73 9.24 16.61
C LEU A 175 15.31 9.21 16.02
N ALA A 176 14.47 10.17 16.42
CA ALA A 176 13.11 10.27 15.90
C ALA A 176 13.10 10.54 14.39
N ARG A 177 14.05 11.33 13.89
CA ARG A 177 14.16 11.65 12.46
C ARG A 177 14.63 10.46 11.65
N ILE A 178 15.61 9.71 12.14
CA ILE A 178 16.10 8.50 11.46
C ILE A 178 15.06 7.39 11.47
N ALA A 179 14.33 7.22 12.58
CA ALA A 179 13.24 6.26 12.66
C ALA A 179 12.14 6.53 11.61
N GLN A 180 11.87 7.81 11.33
CA GLN A 180 11.00 8.19 10.21
C GLN A 180 11.62 7.79 8.87
N LEU A 181 12.88 8.17 8.61
CA LEU A 181 13.56 7.99 7.33
C LEU A 181 13.81 6.53 6.91
N ARG A 182 13.78 5.59 7.86
CA ARG A 182 13.99 4.16 7.56
C ARG A 182 12.91 3.52 6.69
N ASN A 183 11.66 4.01 6.69
CA ASN A 183 10.52 3.40 6.01
C ASN A 183 9.62 4.41 5.26
N VAL A 184 10.18 5.45 4.65
CA VAL A 184 9.38 6.53 4.01
C VAL A 184 9.03 6.23 2.55
N SER A 185 9.62 5.20 1.93
CA SER A 185 9.46 4.97 0.48
C SER A 185 9.41 3.49 0.09
N PHE A 186 8.76 3.22 -1.05
CA PHE A 186 8.74 1.93 -1.75
C PHE A 186 10.15 1.40 -2.08
N VAL A 187 11.16 2.28 -2.13
CA VAL A 187 12.55 1.97 -2.51
C VAL A 187 13.47 1.75 -1.29
N GLY A 188 12.96 1.89 -0.06
CA GLY A 188 13.75 1.70 1.18
C GLY A 188 14.04 3.02 1.92
N SER A 189 15.19 3.08 2.60
CA SER A 189 15.59 4.23 3.42
C SER A 189 15.97 5.46 2.59
N VAL A 190 15.62 6.65 3.08
CA VAL A 190 15.96 7.93 2.45
C VAL A 190 17.19 8.52 3.16
N PRO A 191 18.21 9.03 2.43
CA PRO A 191 19.39 9.62 3.06
C PRO A 191 19.05 10.81 3.95
N LEU A 192 19.74 10.91 5.09
CA LEU A 192 19.67 12.05 6.00
C LEU A 192 20.82 13.02 5.69
N VAL A 193 20.48 14.26 5.35
CA VAL A 193 21.47 15.34 5.19
C VAL A 193 21.42 16.26 6.42
N ILE A 194 22.56 16.49 7.04
CA ILE A 194 22.74 17.42 8.16
C ILE A 194 23.67 18.53 7.68
N ASP A 195 23.20 19.78 7.74
CA ASP A 195 23.92 20.95 7.23
C ASP A 195 24.37 21.83 8.39
N ASP A 196 25.66 21.74 8.74
CA ASP A 196 26.37 22.47 9.81
C ASP A 196 25.63 22.63 11.16
N ALA A 197 24.72 21.71 11.47
CA ALA A 197 23.81 21.82 12.60
C ALA A 197 24.49 21.75 13.98
N LEU A 198 25.74 21.28 14.04
CA LEU A 198 26.53 21.11 15.27
C LEU A 198 27.69 22.09 15.40
N ILE A 199 27.77 23.13 14.55
CA ILE A 199 28.93 24.05 14.50
C ILE A 199 29.14 24.84 15.81
N ASP A 200 28.05 25.15 16.52
CA ASP A 200 28.08 25.93 17.77
C ASP A 200 28.50 25.10 19.00
N TRP A 201 28.77 23.80 18.83
CA TRP A 201 29.07 22.88 19.92
C TRP A 201 30.56 22.51 19.95
N HIS A 202 31.10 22.31 21.15
CA HIS A 202 32.45 21.76 21.29
C HIS A 202 32.46 20.29 20.88
N LEU A 203 33.50 19.87 20.16
CA LEU A 203 33.60 18.52 19.61
C LEU A 203 33.42 17.47 20.72
N GLU A 204 34.04 17.67 21.88
CA GLU A 204 33.97 16.77 23.03
C GLU A 204 32.54 16.54 23.54
N GLU A 205 31.66 17.52 23.40
CA GLU A 205 30.26 17.47 23.85
C GLU A 205 29.38 16.67 22.88
N ILE A 206 29.74 16.64 21.60
CA ILE A 206 28.95 15.98 20.54
C ILE A 206 29.53 14.63 20.10
N LEU A 207 30.68 14.22 20.61
CA LEU A 207 31.31 12.93 20.27
C LEU A 207 30.36 11.74 20.46
N GLU A 208 29.57 11.74 21.56
CA GLU A 208 28.62 10.66 21.83
C GLU A 208 27.49 10.60 20.79
N VAL A 209 27.03 11.77 20.34
CA VAL A 209 26.02 11.95 19.28
C VAL A 209 26.58 11.48 17.94
N LEU A 210 27.80 11.88 17.61
CA LEU A 210 28.49 11.49 16.38
C LEU A 210 28.74 9.98 16.32
N ASP A 211 29.19 9.36 17.42
CA ASP A 211 29.36 7.92 17.52
C ASP A 211 28.04 7.16 17.35
N ARG A 212 26.93 7.72 17.86
CA ARG A 212 25.59 7.17 17.62
C ARG A 212 25.19 7.31 16.15
N LEU A 213 25.45 8.44 15.50
CA LEU A 213 25.18 8.64 14.08
C LEU A 213 25.95 7.62 13.22
N VAL A 214 27.21 7.35 13.53
CA VAL A 214 28.02 6.31 12.86
C VAL A 214 27.41 4.92 13.04
N ARG A 215 26.93 4.57 14.24
CA ARG A 215 26.24 3.28 14.45
C ARG A 215 24.94 3.18 13.66
N ILE A 216 24.25 4.30 13.48
CA ILE A 216 22.95 4.33 12.78
C ILE A 216 23.14 4.41 11.26
N SER A 217 24.31 4.85 10.77
CA SER A 217 24.60 4.89 9.33
C SER A 217 24.58 3.53 8.65
N ASP A 218 24.65 2.43 9.42
CA ASP A 218 24.44 1.06 8.95
C ASP A 218 23.02 0.83 8.38
N VAL A 219 22.06 1.66 8.78
CA VAL A 219 20.63 1.50 8.44
C VAL A 219 20.13 2.59 7.49
N VAL A 220 20.66 3.80 7.61
CA VAL A 220 20.28 4.96 6.78
C VAL A 220 21.54 5.72 6.39
N GLN A 221 21.73 6.03 5.12
CA GLN A 221 22.86 6.86 4.69
C GLN A 221 22.78 8.25 5.35
N VAL A 222 23.84 8.66 6.06
CA VAL A 222 23.95 9.99 6.68
C VAL A 222 25.02 10.80 5.94
N ILE A 223 24.67 12.00 5.51
CA ILE A 223 25.55 12.97 4.86
C ILE A 223 25.63 14.19 5.77
N TYR A 224 26.82 14.51 6.26
CA TYR A 224 27.06 15.68 7.10
C TYR A 224 27.88 16.71 6.31
N LEU A 225 27.32 17.89 6.09
CA LEU A 225 27.98 19.01 5.41
C LEU A 225 28.56 19.93 6.47
N THR A 226 29.85 20.23 6.36
CA THR A 226 30.52 21.06 7.38
C THR A 226 31.76 21.77 6.91
N GLU A 227 31.97 22.96 7.49
CA GLU A 227 33.22 23.71 7.41
C GLU A 227 34.14 23.47 8.64
N SER A 228 33.74 22.64 9.59
CA SER A 228 34.45 22.41 10.85
C SER A 228 35.72 21.54 10.66
N ALA A 229 36.88 22.18 10.69
CA ALA A 229 38.19 21.50 10.64
C ALA A 229 38.40 20.43 11.75
N PRO A 230 37.97 20.66 13.02
CA PRO A 230 38.01 19.61 14.05
C PRO A 230 37.19 18.37 13.70
N LEU A 231 36.02 18.55 13.09
CA LEU A 231 35.12 17.45 12.73
C LEU A 231 35.66 16.64 11.54
N LEU A 232 36.27 17.32 10.57
CA LEU A 232 36.99 16.68 9.46
C LEU A 232 38.16 15.83 9.97
N LYS A 233 38.91 16.34 10.96
CA LYS A 233 40.01 15.59 11.57
C LYS A 233 39.51 14.33 12.28
N TRP A 234 38.46 14.45 13.10
CA TRP A 234 37.82 13.30 13.76
C TRP A 234 37.32 12.25 12.76
N ALA A 235 36.66 12.67 11.67
CA ALA A 235 36.15 11.76 10.64
C ALA A 235 37.29 11.00 9.94
N ASN A 236 38.40 11.69 9.63
CA ASN A 236 39.59 11.08 9.04
C ASN A 236 40.26 10.07 10.00
N GLU A 237 40.25 10.33 11.30
CA GLU A 237 40.78 9.40 12.32
C GLU A 237 39.93 8.12 12.46
N LEU A 238 38.62 8.19 12.24
CA LEU A 238 37.74 7.00 12.24
C LEU A 238 38.00 6.05 11.05
N GLY A 239 38.52 6.59 9.95
CA GLY A 239 38.89 5.87 8.74
C GLY A 239 37.73 5.66 7.75
N ALA A 240 38.09 5.53 6.47
CA ALA A 240 37.17 5.46 5.33
C ALA A 240 36.22 4.25 5.33
N SER A 241 36.47 3.24 6.18
CA SER A 241 35.57 2.11 6.35
C SER A 241 34.32 2.44 7.18
N LYS A 242 34.36 3.52 7.96
CA LYS A 242 33.25 3.97 8.82
C LYS A 242 32.69 5.33 8.41
N VAL A 243 33.58 6.27 8.09
CA VAL A 243 33.20 7.62 7.67
C VAL A 243 34.11 8.05 6.52
N ALA A 244 33.52 8.45 5.40
CA ALA A 244 34.26 9.04 4.29
C ALA A 244 34.13 10.57 4.35
N ALA A 245 35.23 11.27 4.62
CA ALA A 245 35.29 12.72 4.52
C ALA A 245 35.71 13.11 3.09
N ILE A 246 34.92 13.97 2.44
CA ILE A 246 35.20 14.49 1.10
C ILE A 246 35.31 16.00 1.20
N GLU A 247 36.48 16.55 0.91
CA GLU A 247 36.65 17.99 0.75
C GLU A 247 36.18 18.41 -0.63
N LEU A 248 35.12 19.24 -0.68
CA LEU A 248 34.70 19.88 -1.92
C LEU A 248 35.65 21.05 -2.21
N GLN A 249 36.49 20.91 -3.24
CA GLN A 249 37.22 22.05 -3.79
C GLN A 249 36.25 22.93 -4.60
N PRO A 250 36.34 24.27 -4.48
CA PRO A 250 35.55 25.16 -5.32
C PRO A 250 35.91 24.92 -6.79
N ALA A 251 34.89 24.85 -7.64
CA ALA A 251 35.08 24.74 -9.08
C ALA A 251 35.81 25.99 -9.60
N GLU A 252 36.97 25.79 -10.25
CA GLU A 252 37.72 26.84 -10.96
C GLU A 252 36.93 27.44 -12.14
#